data_AF-A0A1U7ZL25-F1
#
_entry.id   AF-A0A1U7ZL25-F1
#
_cell.length_a   1.000
_cell.length_b   1.000
_cell.length_c   1.000
_cell.angle_alpha   90.00
_cell.angle_beta   90.00
_cell.angle_gamma   90.00
#
_symmetry.space_group_name_H-M   'P 1'
#
loop_
_entity.id
_entity.type
_entity.pdbx_description
1 polymer ?
#
loop_
_entity_poly.entity_id
_entity_poly.type
_entity_poly.pdbx_seq_one_letter_code
_entity_poly.pdbx_strand_id
1 'polypeptide(L)' 'MGIMLLKKFAFLFLLVSASLLSVAFAGRQLMGKPIAEVNASNKEAAADVHERILRVNTRDYGIYDPAPSLVKPPFKSIPN' A
#
# COMPACT_ATOMS: atom_id res chain seq x y z
N MET A 1 16.47 -44.92 -13.56
CA MET A 1 17.24 -43.69 -13.24
C MET A 1 16.44 -42.39 -13.45
N GLY A 2 15.55 -42.29 -14.44
CA GLY A 2 14.79 -41.05 -14.72
C GLY A 2 13.87 -40.56 -13.60
N ILE A 3 13.23 -41.47 -12.84
CA ILE A 3 12.31 -41.10 -11.75
C ILE A 3 13.03 -40.37 -10.60
N MET A 4 14.29 -40.76 -10.30
CA MET A 4 15.09 -40.09 -9.27
C MET A 4 15.55 -38.69 -9.71
N LEU A 5 15.82 -38.50 -11.01
CA LEU A 5 16.11 -37.19 -11.58
C LEU A 5 14.87 -36.27 -11.51
N LEU A 6 13.70 -36.77 -11.91
CA LEU A 6 12.45 -36.01 -11.85
C LEU A 6 12.11 -35.57 -10.42
N LYS A 7 12.31 -36.45 -9.43
CA LYS A 7 12.14 -36.11 -7.99
C LYS A 7 13.06 -34.98 -7.55
N LYS A 8 14.34 -35.00 -7.95
CA LYS A 8 15.30 -33.94 -7.61
C LYS A 8 14.88 -32.59 -8.18
N PHE A 9 14.42 -32.56 -9.43
CA PHE A 9 13.90 -31.35 -10.05
C PHE A 9 12.59 -30.86 -9.40
N ALA A 10 11.70 -31.78 -9.01
CA ALA A 10 10.47 -31.44 -8.29
C ALA A 10 10.77 -30.83 -6.91
N PHE A 11 11.74 -31.36 -6.17
CA PHE A 11 12.19 -30.78 -4.90
C PHE A 11 12.79 -29.38 -5.07
N LEU A 12 13.61 -29.18 -6.10
CA LEU A 12 14.19 -27.87 -6.40
C LEU A 12 13.10 -26.84 -6.77
N PHE A 13 12.14 -27.24 -7.61
CA PHE A 13 11.00 -26.41 -7.99
C PHE A 13 10.13 -26.04 -6.78
N LEU A 14 9.88 -26.99 -5.87
CA LEU A 14 9.15 -26.76 -4.62
C LEU A 14 9.87 -25.75 -3.72
N LEU A 15 11.20 -25.87 -3.60
CA LEU A 15 12.02 -24.99 -2.78
C LEU A 15 12.01 -23.54 -3.30
N VAL A 16 12.15 -23.35 -4.61
CA VAL A 16 12.08 -22.04 -5.26
C VAL A 16 10.69 -21.42 -5.08
N SER A 17 9.64 -22.21 -5.27
CA SER A 17 8.26 -21.74 -5.11
C SER A 17 7.99 -21.27 -3.68
N ALA A 18 8.38 -22.05 -2.67
CA ALA A 18 8.21 -21.69 -1.26
C ALA A 18 8.95 -20.39 -0.89
N SER A 19 10.13 -20.14 -1.45
CA SER A 19 10.89 -18.91 -1.21
C SER A 19 10.21 -17.66 -1.79
N LEU A 20 9.48 -17.80 -2.90
CA LEU A 20 8.80 -16.67 -3.56
C LEU A 20 7.49 -16.26 -2.86
N LEU A 21 6.86 -17.17 -2.11
CA LEU A 21 5.65 -16.85 -1.34
C LEU A 21 5.90 -15.88 -0.16
N SER A 22 7.15 -15.68 0.27
CA SER A 22 7.48 -14.82 1.41
C SER A 22 7.46 -13.32 1.11
N VAL A 23 7.41 -12.90 -0.16
CA VAL A 23 7.48 -11.47 -0.56
C VAL A 23 6.11 -10.77 -0.62
N ALA A 24 5.00 -11.45 -0.31
CA ALA A 24 3.65 -10.92 -0.51
C ALA A 24 2.92 -10.46 0.76
N PHE A 25 3.62 -10.15 1.86
CA PHE A 25 2.99 -9.70 3.12
C PHE A 25 3.33 -8.26 3.54
N ALA A 26 3.63 -7.39 2.60
CA ALA A 26 3.77 -5.94 2.85
C ALA A 26 2.50 -5.13 2.51
N GLY A 27 1.30 -5.74 2.47
CA GLY A 27 0.13 -5.07 1.87
C GLY A 27 -1.27 -5.37 2.39
N ARG A 28 -1.47 -6.18 3.43
CA ARG A 28 -2.80 -6.31 4.07
C ARG A 28 -2.67 -6.48 5.58
N GLN A 29 -2.53 -5.36 6.27
CA GLN A 29 -3.10 -5.28 7.61
C GLN A 29 -4.63 -5.25 7.42
N LEU A 30 -5.27 -6.40 7.62
CA LEU A 30 -6.72 -6.49 7.71
C LEU A 30 -7.15 -5.56 8.84
N MET A 31 -7.71 -4.41 8.49
CA MET A 31 -8.33 -3.48 9.42
C MET A 31 -9.53 -4.17 10.06
N GLY A 32 -9.29 -4.80 11.20
CA GLY A 32 -10.30 -5.42 12.04
C GLY A 32 -9.73 -5.57 13.43
N LYS A 33 -9.96 -4.57 14.28
CA LYS A 33 -9.60 -4.58 15.70
C LYS A 33 -10.20 -5.83 16.37
N PRO A 34 -9.44 -6.63 17.15
CA PRO A 34 -9.97 -7.19 18.38
C PRO A 34 -9.83 -6.12 19.46
N ILE A 35 -10.96 -5.55 19.88
CA ILE A 35 -11.02 -4.76 21.11
C ILE A 35 -10.80 -5.74 22.26
N ALA A 36 -9.59 -5.76 22.82
CA ALA A 36 -9.34 -6.13 24.21
C ALA A 36 -7.89 -5.74 24.53
N GLU A 37 -7.79 -4.65 25.31
CA GLU A 37 -6.82 -4.39 26.37
C GLU A 37 -5.38 -4.91 26.21
N VAL A 38 -4.41 -4.01 26.37
CA VAL A 38 -3.37 -4.11 27.41
C VAL A 38 -2.31 -3.00 27.24
N ASN A 39 -2.13 -2.26 28.33
CA ASN A 39 -0.98 -1.44 28.73
C ASN A 39 -0.82 -0.01 28.18
N ALA A 40 -1.37 0.90 28.99
CA ALA A 40 -0.90 2.26 29.16
C ALA A 40 0.59 2.30 29.57
N SER A 41 1.46 2.86 28.72
CA SER A 41 2.77 3.40 29.17
C SER A 41 3.51 4.28 28.17
N ASN A 42 2.92 4.76 27.06
CA ASN A 42 3.64 5.62 26.10
C ASN A 42 2.71 6.63 25.41
N LYS A 43 2.08 7.53 26.18
CA LYS A 43 1.12 8.50 25.63
C LYS A 43 1.66 9.91 25.38
N GLU A 44 2.89 10.24 25.77
CA GLU A 44 3.35 11.64 25.71
C GLU A 44 4.30 11.94 24.53
N ALA A 45 4.99 10.95 23.97
CA ALA A 45 5.89 11.16 22.82
C ALA A 45 5.24 10.93 21.44
N ALA A 46 4.00 10.43 21.39
CA ALA A 46 3.30 10.09 20.15
C ALA A 46 2.37 11.19 19.63
N ALA A 47 2.19 12.29 20.36
CA ALA A 47 1.28 13.37 19.97
C ALA A 47 1.88 14.35 18.95
N ASP A 48 3.21 14.41 18.82
CA ASP A 48 3.90 15.39 17.99
C ASP A 48 4.18 14.90 16.55
N VAL A 49 4.10 13.58 16.32
CA VAL A 49 4.12 13.04 14.96
C VAL A 49 2.69 13.04 14.44
N HIS A 50 2.21 14.23 14.04
CA HIS A 50 1.05 14.27 13.17
C HIS A 50 1.44 13.58 11.86
N GLU A 51 1.01 12.33 11.69
CA GLU A 51 1.16 11.62 10.43
C GLU A 51 0.46 12.46 9.36
N ARG A 52 1.24 13.18 8.54
CA ARG A 52 0.75 13.79 7.30
C ARG A 52 0.52 12.67 6.29
N ILE A 53 -0.47 11.82 6.56
CA ILE A 53 -0.98 10.88 5.58
C ILE A 53 -1.67 11.73 4.52
N LEU A 54 -1.14 11.71 3.30
CA LEU A 54 -1.83 12.24 2.13
C LEU A 54 -3.11 11.42 1.96
N ARG A 55 -4.20 11.89 2.57
CA ARG A 55 -5.51 11.27 2.43
C ARG A 55 -6.02 11.68 1.06
N VAL A 56 -5.93 10.76 0.10
CA VAL A 56 -6.48 10.96 -1.25
C VAL A 56 -8.00 11.04 -1.10
N ASN A 57 -8.52 12.26 -0.98
CA ASN A 57 -9.96 12.50 -0.98
C ASN A 57 -10.41 12.71 -2.43
N THR A 58 -11.00 11.68 -3.01
CA THR A 58 -11.57 11.77 -4.36
C THR A 58 -12.83 12.63 -4.43
N ARG A 59 -13.34 13.09 -3.28
CA ARG A 59 -14.54 13.94 -3.18
C ARG A 59 -14.24 15.44 -3.30
N ASP A 60 -12.98 15.86 -3.26
CA ASP A 60 -12.62 17.28 -3.33
C ASP A 60 -13.01 17.93 -4.66
N TYR A 61 -13.22 17.11 -5.69
CA TYR A 61 -13.49 17.53 -7.05
C TYR A 61 -14.97 17.53 -7.43
N GLY A 62 -15.87 17.16 -6.51
CA GLY A 62 -17.32 17.09 -6.78
C GLY A 62 -17.68 16.08 -7.87
N ILE A 63 -18.95 16.08 -8.30
CA ILE A 63 -19.41 15.31 -9.46
C ILE A 63 -19.31 16.22 -10.68
N TYR A 64 -18.51 15.84 -11.66
CA TYR A 64 -18.44 16.55 -12.92
C TYR A 64 -19.52 16.05 -13.89
N ASP A 65 -20.64 16.77 -13.94
CA ASP A 65 -21.68 16.59 -14.95
C ASP A 65 -22.11 17.97 -15.50
N PRO A 66 -21.70 18.35 -16.73
CA PRO A 66 -20.90 17.58 -17.70
C PRO A 66 -19.42 17.45 -17.30
N ALA A 67 -18.68 16.59 -18.01
CA ALA A 67 -17.24 16.40 -17.80
C ALA A 67 -16.46 17.73 -17.89
N PRO A 68 -15.40 17.93 -17.08
CA PRO A 68 -14.65 19.18 -17.09
C PRO A 68 -13.96 19.35 -18.45
N SER A 69 -14.03 20.55 -19.00
CA SER A 69 -13.33 20.86 -20.25
C SER A 69 -11.83 21.05 -20.00
N LEU A 70 -11.01 20.47 -20.88
CA LEU A 70 -9.55 20.66 -20.85
C LEU A 70 -9.18 22.00 -21.50
N VAL A 71 -9.42 23.09 -20.79
CA VAL A 71 -9.08 24.45 -21.25
C VAL A 71 -7.71 24.85 -20.74
N LYS A 72 -6.89 25.45 -21.62
CA LYS A 72 -5.61 26.03 -21.23
C LYS A 72 -5.86 27.16 -20.21
N PRO A 73 -5.25 27.14 -19.02
CA PRO A 73 -5.41 28.23 -18.07
C PRO A 73 -4.85 29.53 -18.65
N PRO A 74 -5.41 30.70 -18.27
CA PRO A 74 -4.91 31.98 -18.73
C PRO A 74 -3.44 32.14 -18.35
N PHE A 75 -2.64 32.61 -19.31
CA PHE A 75 -1.24 32.91 -19.05
C PHE A 75 -1.13 34.17 -18.20
N LYS A 76 -0.35 34.09 -17.12
CA LYS A 76 0.09 35.26 -16.36
C LYS A 76 1.55 35.52 -16.71
N SER A 77 1.89 36.74 -17.10
CA SER A 77 3.28 37.16 -17.27
C SER A 77 3.95 37.22 -15.90
N ILE A 78 5.02 36.44 -15.72
CA ILE A 78 5.86 36.50 -14.53
C ILE A 78 6.89 37.62 -14.76
N PRO A 79 6.93 38.67 -13.93
CA PRO A 79 7.95 39.71 -14.05
C PRO A 79 9.34 39.11 -13.76
N ASN A 80 10.34 39.59 -14.50
CA ASN A 80 11.75 39.21 -14.38
C ASN A 80 12.48 40.12 -13.38
#